data_AF-A0A947LRA5-F1
#
_entry.id   AF-A0A947LRA5-F1
#
_cell.length_a   1.000
_cell.length_b   1.000
_cell.length_c   1.000
_cell.angle_alpha   90.00
_cell.angle_beta   90.00
_cell.angle_gamma   90.00
#
_symmetry.space_group_name_H-M   'P 1'
#
loop_
_entity.id
_entity.type
_entity.pdbx_description
1 polymer ?
#
loop_
_entity_poly.entity_id
_entity_poly.type
_entity_poly.pdbx_seq_one_letter_code
_entity_poly.pdbx_strand_id
1 'polypeptide(L)'
;MATPSCFAIAVLESHFKSTVASIVNSGPPYLERGLALAKDRLKSAADVIPSLHRKAVTIGEVIAHVIPFNSVSSLENSFSALLDADIKRLVAEARDPYRLRNGGVNDSDRLVASVDDLWRGLAHAFDRRHILAHEAATKFELSFHDATAAVDSCDAFVHALDAVMWSTIWKDVPLTQYEMNIAAWSRCNAERQALAAAIRGALAVATKSGERARFRALHAVWKEFSKQWIAWEDEAFEMGSIRPMNAADSRERALQARREAIQGWLSLMRPEVTVADTLQR
;
A
#
# COMPACT_ATOMS: atom_id res chain seq x y z
N MET A 1 -9.90 16.64 -29.82
CA MET A 1 -8.82 15.64 -29.73
C MET A 1 -7.89 16.12 -28.62
N ALA A 2 -7.79 15.41 -27.50
CA ALA A 2 -6.84 15.78 -26.45
C ALA A 2 -5.42 15.54 -26.99
N THR A 3 -4.54 16.54 -26.87
CA THR A 3 -3.16 16.43 -27.35
C THR A 3 -2.35 15.52 -26.42
N PRO A 4 -1.35 14.78 -26.92
CA PRO A 4 -0.61 13.78 -26.13
C PRO A 4 0.08 14.34 -24.87
N SER A 5 0.44 15.63 -24.86
CA SER A 5 1.01 16.29 -23.67
C SER A 5 0.02 16.41 -22.51
N CYS A 6 -1.26 16.73 -22.79
CA CYS A 6 -2.31 16.78 -21.78
C CYS A 6 -2.62 15.39 -21.21
N PHE A 7 -2.49 14.35 -22.05
CA PHE A 7 -2.61 12.97 -21.61
C PHE A 7 -1.45 12.56 -20.67
N ALA A 8 -0.21 12.90 -21.01
CA ALA A 8 0.95 12.60 -20.16
C ALA A 8 0.82 13.21 -18.75
N ILE A 9 0.41 14.48 -18.65
CA ILE A 9 0.18 15.14 -17.36
C ILE A 9 -1.01 14.52 -16.61
N ALA A 10 -2.07 14.09 -17.30
CA ALA A 10 -3.19 13.41 -16.66
C ALA A 10 -2.78 12.04 -16.08
N VAL A 11 -1.96 11.27 -16.81
CA VAL A 11 -1.38 10.01 -16.31
C VAL A 11 -0.49 10.26 -15.11
N LEU A 12 0.38 11.28 -15.19
CA LEU A 12 1.23 11.68 -14.07
C LEU A 12 0.40 12.14 -12.86
N GLU A 13 -0.72 12.84 -13.08
CA GLU A 13 -1.65 13.23 -12.01
C GLU A 13 -2.26 12.00 -11.34
N SER A 14 -2.74 11.03 -12.11
CA SER A 14 -3.26 9.77 -11.57
C SER A 14 -2.21 9.00 -10.77
N HIS A 15 -0.99 8.88 -11.30
CA HIS A 15 0.13 8.25 -10.58
C HIS A 15 0.48 9.00 -9.30
N PHE A 16 0.55 10.33 -9.35
CA PHE A 16 0.79 11.18 -8.18
C PHE A 16 -0.25 10.94 -7.09
N LYS A 17 -1.54 10.98 -7.43
CA LYS A 17 -2.63 10.81 -6.47
C LYS A 17 -2.61 9.40 -5.86
N SER A 18 -2.40 8.37 -6.67
CA SER A 18 -2.29 6.99 -6.20
C SER A 18 -1.09 6.79 -5.27
N THR A 19 0.08 7.34 -5.65
CA THR A 19 1.30 7.25 -4.87
C THR A 19 1.16 7.96 -3.54
N VAL A 20 0.68 9.21 -3.52
CA VAL A 20 0.42 9.96 -2.28
C VAL A 20 -0.54 9.21 -1.36
N ALA A 21 -1.62 8.64 -1.90
CA ALA A 21 -2.55 7.85 -1.11
C ALA A 21 -1.87 6.61 -0.49
N SER A 22 -1.05 5.90 -1.27
CA SER A 22 -0.30 4.74 -0.80
C SER A 22 0.71 5.09 0.29
N ILE A 23 1.44 6.19 0.15
CA ILE A 23 2.38 6.71 1.15
C ILE A 23 1.65 6.96 2.47
N VAL A 24 0.55 7.72 2.42
CA VAL A 24 -0.23 8.08 3.61
C VAL A 24 -0.86 6.84 4.27
N ASN A 25 -1.40 5.92 3.47
CA ASN A 25 -2.02 4.69 3.96
C ASN A 25 -1.01 3.69 4.53
N SER A 26 0.30 3.88 4.31
CA SER A 26 1.36 3.08 4.96
C SER A 26 1.44 3.33 6.47
N GLY A 27 0.75 4.35 6.98
CA GLY A 27 0.62 4.64 8.42
C GLY A 27 1.64 5.67 8.92
N PRO A 28 1.82 5.78 10.25
CA PRO A 28 2.82 6.69 10.83
C PRO A 28 4.25 6.35 10.36
N PRO A 29 5.12 7.36 10.11
CA PRO A 29 4.88 8.80 10.29
C PRO A 29 4.20 9.50 9.10
N TYR A 30 3.99 8.79 7.98
CA TYR A 30 3.49 9.36 6.72
C TYR A 30 2.07 9.91 6.82
N LEU A 31 1.22 9.26 7.63
CA LEU A 31 -0.14 9.74 7.90
C LEU A 31 -0.14 11.15 8.49
N GLU A 32 0.70 11.39 9.49
CA GLU A 32 0.78 12.68 10.20
C GLU A 32 1.28 13.78 9.28
N ARG A 33 2.31 13.47 8.47
CA ARG A 33 2.85 14.39 7.46
C ARG A 33 1.82 14.71 6.37
N GLY A 34 1.07 13.72 5.92
CA GLY A 34 -0.02 13.91 4.95
C GLY A 34 -1.15 14.80 5.49
N LEU A 35 -1.55 14.60 6.75
CA LEU A 35 -2.54 15.45 7.42
C LEU A 35 -2.03 16.89 7.57
N ALA A 36 -0.76 17.09 7.93
CA ALA A 36 -0.16 18.41 8.02
C ALA A 36 -0.15 19.13 6.66
N LEU A 37 0.19 18.42 5.58
CA LEU A 37 0.20 18.94 4.21
C LEU A 37 -1.21 19.33 3.70
N ALA A 38 -2.25 18.61 4.15
CA ALA A 38 -3.63 18.82 3.74
C ALA A 38 -4.42 19.78 4.65
N LYS A 39 -3.84 20.22 5.78
CA LYS A 39 -4.54 20.92 6.88
C LYS A 39 -5.41 22.09 6.41
N ASP A 40 -4.86 22.97 5.58
CA ASP A 40 -5.56 24.20 5.16
C ASP A 40 -6.61 23.96 4.05
N ARG A 41 -6.70 22.74 3.53
CA ARG A 41 -7.52 22.39 2.37
C ARG A 41 -8.61 21.38 2.66
N LEU A 42 -8.52 20.70 3.79
CA LEU A 42 -9.61 19.90 4.35
C LEU A 42 -10.67 20.85 4.92
N LYS A 43 -11.53 21.37 4.02
CA LYS A 43 -12.52 22.41 4.33
C LYS A 43 -13.55 22.02 5.39
N SER A 44 -13.85 20.73 5.55
CA SER A 44 -14.72 20.22 6.61
C SER A 44 -14.55 18.71 6.81
N ALA A 45 -14.33 18.28 8.05
CA ALA A 45 -14.35 16.86 8.39
C ALA A 45 -15.74 16.22 8.14
N ALA A 46 -16.82 17.01 8.19
CA ALA A 46 -18.18 16.52 8.05
C ALA A 46 -18.49 15.93 6.66
N ASP A 47 -17.81 16.40 5.61
CA ASP A 47 -18.01 15.92 4.23
C ASP A 47 -17.26 14.60 3.96
N VAL A 48 -16.20 14.35 4.73
CA VAL A 48 -15.29 13.21 4.54
C VAL A 48 -15.65 12.04 5.47
N ILE A 49 -16.12 12.34 6.69
CA ILE A 49 -16.49 11.34 7.72
C ILE A 49 -17.46 10.27 7.20
N PRO A 50 -18.54 10.59 6.47
CA PRO A 50 -19.47 9.57 5.97
C PRO A 50 -18.82 8.57 5.01
N SER A 51 -17.93 9.05 4.14
CA SER A 51 -17.21 8.23 3.15
C SER A 51 -16.14 7.34 3.80
N LEU A 52 -15.43 7.86 4.81
CA LEU A 52 -14.50 7.08 5.63
C LEU A 52 -15.22 6.01 6.45
N HIS A 53 -16.35 6.37 7.08
CA HIS A 53 -17.13 5.44 7.90
C HIS A 53 -17.66 4.25 7.11
N ARG A 54 -18.10 4.49 5.86
CA ARG A 54 -18.54 3.44 4.93
C ARG A 54 -17.39 2.64 4.32
N LYS A 55 -16.13 2.94 4.65
CA LYS A 55 -14.91 2.38 4.03
C LYS A 55 -14.92 2.47 2.50
N ALA A 56 -15.60 3.48 1.96
CA ALA A 56 -15.67 3.69 0.51
C ALA A 56 -14.40 4.37 -0.03
N VAL A 57 -13.70 5.11 0.84
CA VAL A 57 -12.48 5.86 0.54
C VAL A 57 -11.56 5.78 1.76
N THR A 58 -10.26 5.72 1.54
CA THR A 58 -9.20 5.75 2.55
C THR A 58 -8.79 7.19 2.87
N ILE A 59 -8.17 7.41 4.03
CA ILE A 59 -7.67 8.75 4.40
C ILE A 59 -6.60 9.24 3.41
N GLY A 60 -5.76 8.33 2.89
CA GLY A 60 -4.79 8.63 1.86
C GLY A 60 -5.40 9.18 0.58
N GLU A 61 -6.52 8.60 0.11
CA GLU A 61 -7.21 9.08 -1.11
C GLU A 61 -7.81 10.48 -0.91
N VAL A 62 -8.35 10.77 0.27
CA VAL A 62 -8.85 12.11 0.62
C VAL A 62 -7.72 13.13 0.60
N ILE A 63 -6.61 12.82 1.27
CA ILE A 63 -5.43 13.69 1.34
C ILE A 63 -4.85 13.91 -0.06
N ALA A 64 -4.66 12.82 -0.82
CA ALA A 64 -4.19 12.88 -2.19
C ALA A 64 -5.06 13.83 -3.02
N HIS A 65 -6.38 13.76 -2.90
CA HIS A 65 -7.31 14.58 -3.67
C HIS A 65 -7.11 16.09 -3.45
N VAL A 66 -6.88 16.54 -2.21
CA VAL A 66 -6.76 17.98 -1.86
C VAL A 66 -5.37 18.58 -2.08
N ILE A 67 -4.34 17.74 -2.23
CA ILE A 67 -2.96 18.16 -2.49
C ILE A 67 -2.85 18.72 -3.93
N PRO A 68 -2.09 19.83 -4.15
CA PRO A 68 -2.09 20.50 -5.44
C PRO A 68 -1.26 19.69 -6.46
N PHE A 69 -1.72 19.66 -7.70
CA PHE A 69 -0.99 19.08 -8.82
C PHE A 69 -1.09 20.02 -10.03
N ASN A 70 -0.39 21.15 -9.96
CA ASN A 70 -0.46 22.20 -10.97
C ASN A 70 0.92 22.66 -11.47
N SER A 71 2.00 22.17 -10.88
CA SER A 71 3.38 22.57 -11.16
C SER A 71 4.35 21.52 -10.63
N VAL A 72 5.57 21.51 -11.17
CA VAL A 72 6.67 20.69 -10.64
C VAL A 72 6.97 21.04 -9.18
N SER A 73 6.94 22.32 -8.81
CA SER A 73 7.17 22.74 -7.42
C SER A 73 6.10 22.20 -6.47
N SER A 74 4.83 22.13 -6.90
CA SER A 74 3.78 21.51 -6.07
C SER A 74 4.01 20.01 -5.85
N LEU A 75 4.44 19.31 -6.90
CA LEU A 75 4.83 17.91 -6.81
C LEU A 75 6.02 17.73 -5.86
N GLU A 76 7.07 18.54 -6.05
CA GLU A 76 8.31 18.49 -5.27
C GLU A 76 8.04 18.73 -3.78
N ASN A 77 7.29 19.78 -3.46
CA ASN A 77 6.91 20.10 -2.08
C ASN A 77 6.09 18.98 -1.44
N SER A 78 5.19 18.36 -2.20
CA SER A 78 4.31 17.30 -1.69
C SER A 78 5.10 16.05 -1.31
N PHE A 79 5.95 15.55 -2.21
CA PHE A 79 6.76 14.38 -1.92
C PHE A 79 7.85 14.67 -0.90
N SER A 80 8.46 15.85 -0.93
CA SER A 80 9.48 16.21 0.06
C SER A 80 8.90 16.29 1.47
N ALA A 81 7.69 16.84 1.62
CA ALA A 81 7.00 16.87 2.90
C ALA A 81 6.58 15.48 3.40
N LEU A 82 6.10 14.61 2.50
CA LEU A 82 5.70 13.25 2.86
C LEU A 82 6.90 12.38 3.26
N LEU A 83 7.98 12.44 2.48
CA LEU A 83 9.19 11.65 2.73
C LEU A 83 10.09 12.24 3.80
N ASP A 84 9.96 13.54 4.09
CA ASP A 84 10.89 14.32 4.93
C ASP A 84 12.32 14.26 4.39
N ALA A 85 12.43 14.47 3.08
CA ALA A 85 13.67 14.39 2.32
C ALA A 85 13.55 15.23 1.04
N ASP A 86 14.68 15.64 0.47
CA ASP A 86 14.71 16.29 -0.84
C ASP A 86 14.38 15.26 -1.94
N ILE A 87 13.17 15.33 -2.50
CA ILE A 87 12.73 14.39 -3.54
C ILE A 87 13.56 14.52 -4.82
N LYS A 88 14.04 15.71 -5.17
CA LYS A 88 14.86 15.90 -6.37
C LYS A 88 16.17 15.15 -6.21
N ARG A 89 16.78 15.23 -5.03
CA ARG A 89 17.98 14.43 -4.71
C ARG A 89 17.69 12.92 -4.75
N LEU A 90 16.59 12.47 -4.14
CA LEU A 90 16.23 11.04 -4.14
C LEU A 90 16.04 10.50 -5.56
N VAL A 91 15.39 11.26 -6.43
CA VAL A 91 15.20 10.89 -7.84
C VAL A 91 16.53 10.87 -8.60
N ALA A 92 17.45 11.80 -8.32
CA ALA A 92 18.78 11.81 -8.91
C ALA A 92 19.62 10.58 -8.53
N GLU A 93 19.37 10.01 -7.35
CA GLU A 93 20.06 8.83 -6.82
C GLU A 93 19.30 7.52 -7.10
N ALA A 94 18.11 7.58 -7.71
CA ALA A 94 17.24 6.43 -7.91
C ALA A 94 17.88 5.37 -8.82
N ARG A 95 17.78 4.10 -8.40
CA ARG A 95 18.29 2.92 -9.12
C ARG A 95 17.22 1.84 -9.17
N ASP A 96 17.36 0.92 -10.13
CA ASP A 96 16.44 -0.22 -10.26
C ASP A 96 16.38 -1.04 -8.95
N PRO A 97 15.21 -1.12 -8.28
CA PRO A 97 15.09 -1.81 -7.00
C PRO A 97 15.28 -3.34 -7.12
N TYR A 98 14.95 -3.95 -8.26
CA TYR A 98 15.18 -5.37 -8.50
C TYR A 98 16.68 -5.67 -8.57
N ARG A 99 17.45 -4.83 -9.27
CA ARG A 99 18.90 -5.02 -9.36
C ARG A 99 19.58 -4.79 -8.01
N LEU A 100 19.13 -3.79 -7.25
CA LEU A 100 19.63 -3.51 -5.90
C LEU A 100 19.46 -4.73 -4.99
N ARG A 101 18.27 -5.33 -4.95
CA ARG A 101 18.00 -6.52 -4.11
C ARG A 101 18.76 -7.76 -4.56
N ASN A 102 19.07 -7.87 -5.85
CA ASN A 102 19.86 -8.98 -6.42
C ASN A 102 21.38 -8.75 -6.35
N GLY A 103 21.86 -7.67 -5.72
CA GLY A 103 23.29 -7.38 -5.54
C GLY A 103 24.04 -6.99 -6.81
N GLY A 104 23.31 -6.64 -7.88
CA GLY A 104 23.88 -6.43 -9.22
C GLY A 104 24.00 -4.97 -9.64
N VAL A 105 24.45 -4.07 -8.77
CA VAL A 105 24.41 -2.62 -9.04
C VAL A 105 25.78 -1.97 -8.99
N ASN A 106 26.13 -1.29 -10.07
CA ASN A 106 27.26 -0.36 -10.17
C ASN A 106 26.78 1.09 -10.02
N ASP A 107 27.71 2.02 -9.75
CA ASP A 107 27.37 3.45 -9.61
C ASP A 107 26.81 4.12 -10.88
N SER A 108 27.00 3.50 -12.05
CA SER A 108 26.45 3.93 -13.33
C SER A 108 24.97 3.58 -13.54
N ASP A 109 24.35 2.78 -12.67
CA ASP A 109 22.99 2.24 -12.86
C ASP A 109 21.87 3.19 -12.38
N ARG A 110 22.08 4.51 -12.49
CA ARG A 110 21.04 5.49 -12.17
C ARG A 110 19.94 5.45 -13.22
N LEU A 111 18.68 5.51 -12.78
CA LEU A 111 17.52 5.54 -13.67
C LEU A 111 17.40 6.87 -14.42
N VAL A 112 17.88 7.95 -13.81
CA VAL A 112 17.84 9.31 -14.36
C VAL A 112 19.26 9.77 -14.67
N ALA A 113 19.54 10.03 -15.95
CA ALA A 113 20.86 10.51 -16.38
C ALA A 113 21.15 11.94 -15.90
N SER A 114 20.15 12.83 -15.95
CA SER A 114 20.24 14.22 -15.53
C SER A 114 18.93 14.65 -14.86
N VAL A 115 18.96 14.85 -13.55
CA VAL A 115 17.77 15.27 -12.79
C VAL A 115 17.32 16.68 -13.15
N ASP A 116 18.25 17.55 -13.52
CA ASP A 116 17.95 18.94 -13.90
C ASP A 116 17.20 18.99 -15.23
N ASP A 117 17.60 18.16 -16.20
CA ASP A 117 16.90 18.07 -17.48
C ASP A 117 15.52 17.42 -17.31
N LEU A 118 15.39 16.41 -16.43
CA LEU A 118 14.11 15.81 -16.08
C LEU A 118 13.15 16.85 -15.47
N TRP A 119 13.62 17.63 -14.48
CA TRP A 119 12.80 18.69 -13.86
C TRP A 119 12.39 19.77 -14.86
N ARG A 120 13.32 20.16 -15.75
CA ARG A 120 13.03 21.13 -16.82
C ARG A 120 11.98 20.58 -17.79
N GLY A 121 12.09 19.31 -18.17
CA GLY A 121 11.12 18.62 -19.02
C GLY A 121 9.73 18.55 -18.39
N LEU A 122 9.64 18.21 -17.11
CA LEU A 122 8.38 18.23 -16.35
C LEU A 122 7.79 19.65 -16.28
N ALA A 123 8.61 20.67 -16.03
CA ALA A 123 8.16 22.06 -15.95
C ALA A 123 7.51 22.49 -17.27
N HIS A 124 8.19 22.23 -18.39
CA HIS A 124 7.63 22.47 -19.71
C HIS A 124 6.33 21.69 -19.96
N ALA A 125 6.23 20.44 -19.49
CA ALA A 125 5.00 19.67 -19.63
C ALA A 125 3.82 20.30 -18.86
N PHE A 126 4.04 20.79 -17.64
CA PHE A 126 3.02 21.52 -16.86
C PHE A 126 2.63 22.83 -17.54
N ASP A 127 3.60 23.62 -18.00
CA ASP A 127 3.34 24.90 -18.68
C ASP A 127 2.51 24.70 -19.94
N ARG A 128 2.85 23.69 -20.75
CA ARG A 128 2.11 23.33 -21.96
C ARG A 128 0.68 22.91 -21.64
N ARG A 129 0.48 22.09 -20.59
CA ARG A 129 -0.86 21.71 -20.12
C ARG A 129 -1.65 22.95 -19.69
N HIS A 130 -1.02 23.91 -19.02
CA HIS A 130 -1.67 25.16 -18.64
C HIS A 130 -2.17 25.95 -19.86
N ILE A 131 -1.29 26.20 -20.83
CA ILE A 131 -1.63 26.93 -22.07
C ILE A 131 -2.78 26.23 -22.82
N LEU A 132 -2.64 24.91 -23.02
CA LEU A 132 -3.60 24.11 -23.79
C LEU A 132 -4.97 23.99 -23.10
N ALA A 133 -5.00 23.86 -21.77
CA ALA A 133 -6.24 23.63 -21.04
C ALA A 133 -6.95 24.92 -20.62
N HIS A 134 -6.21 26.01 -20.40
CA HIS A 134 -6.75 27.20 -19.72
C HIS A 134 -6.60 28.50 -20.49
N GLU A 135 -5.67 28.61 -21.44
CA GLU A 135 -5.41 29.88 -22.12
C GLU A 135 -6.08 30.02 -23.49
N ALA A 136 -6.76 28.96 -23.98
CA ALA A 136 -7.43 28.94 -25.29
C ALA A 136 -6.55 29.55 -26.40
N ALA A 137 -5.24 29.30 -26.33
CA ALA A 137 -4.24 29.97 -27.15
C ALA A 137 -4.37 29.50 -28.60
N THR A 138 -5.14 30.24 -29.40
CA THR A 138 -5.46 29.91 -30.80
C THR A 138 -4.24 29.85 -31.73
N LYS A 139 -3.08 30.34 -31.29
CA LYS A 139 -1.80 30.32 -32.03
C LYS A 139 -0.74 29.41 -31.40
N PHE A 140 -1.08 28.69 -30.33
CA PHE A 140 -0.12 27.79 -29.70
C PHE A 140 -0.01 26.51 -30.53
N GLU A 141 1.15 26.29 -31.12
CA GLU A 141 1.48 25.07 -31.86
C GLU A 141 2.36 24.17 -30.98
N LEU A 142 1.93 22.92 -30.83
CA LEU A 142 2.71 21.89 -30.14
C LEU A 142 3.31 20.95 -31.18
N SER A 143 4.63 20.91 -31.27
CA SER A 143 5.29 19.96 -32.17
C SER A 143 5.18 18.52 -31.65
N PHE A 144 5.31 17.54 -32.55
CA PHE A 144 5.37 16.14 -32.14
C PHE A 144 6.53 15.87 -31.17
N HIS A 145 7.71 16.45 -31.45
CA HIS A 145 8.88 16.38 -30.58
C HIS A 145 8.58 16.88 -29.17
N ASP A 146 7.87 18.00 -29.05
CA ASP A 146 7.47 18.58 -27.77
C ASP A 146 6.49 17.69 -26.99
N ALA A 147 5.57 17.05 -27.71
CA ALA A 147 4.65 16.09 -27.10
C ALA A 147 5.38 14.83 -26.60
N THR A 148 6.30 14.29 -27.38
CA THR A 148 7.14 13.14 -27.01
C THR A 148 8.02 13.46 -25.81
N ALA A 149 8.71 14.60 -25.80
CA ALA A 149 9.55 15.00 -24.69
C ALA A 149 8.77 15.14 -23.36
N ALA A 150 7.50 15.56 -23.42
CA ALA A 150 6.64 15.60 -22.25
C ALA A 150 6.27 14.20 -21.72
N VAL A 151 5.97 13.26 -22.63
CA VAL A 151 5.70 11.85 -22.28
C VAL A 151 6.94 11.23 -21.65
N ASP A 152 8.10 11.36 -22.30
CA ASP A 152 9.37 10.78 -21.83
C ASP A 152 9.77 11.31 -20.45
N SER A 153 9.57 12.62 -20.21
CA SER A 153 9.85 13.23 -18.90
C SER A 153 8.89 12.71 -17.82
N CYS A 154 7.60 12.55 -18.12
CA CYS A 154 6.65 12.00 -17.16
C CYS A 154 6.95 10.52 -16.86
N ASP A 155 7.26 9.73 -17.88
CA ASP A 155 7.59 8.31 -17.77
C ASP A 155 8.86 8.09 -16.94
N ALA A 156 9.94 8.82 -17.27
CA ALA A 156 11.19 8.77 -16.53
C ALA A 156 10.99 9.16 -15.05
N PHE A 157 10.17 10.18 -14.77
CA PHE A 157 9.86 10.58 -13.40
C PHE A 157 9.06 9.51 -12.65
N VAL A 158 8.03 8.91 -13.27
CA VAL A 158 7.24 7.83 -12.67
C VAL A 158 8.13 6.66 -12.28
N HIS A 159 8.98 6.18 -13.19
CA HIS A 159 9.89 5.07 -12.91
C HIS A 159 10.90 5.41 -11.81
N ALA A 160 11.45 6.62 -11.81
CA ALA A 160 12.39 7.03 -10.78
C ALA A 160 11.72 7.19 -9.41
N LEU A 161 10.50 7.74 -9.37
CA LEU A 161 9.71 7.88 -8.14
C LEU A 161 9.35 6.50 -7.57
N ASP A 162 8.91 5.55 -8.41
CA ASP A 162 8.63 4.18 -7.98
C ASP A 162 9.87 3.53 -7.35
N ALA A 163 11.05 3.70 -7.98
CA ALA A 163 12.31 3.25 -7.40
C ALA A 163 12.62 3.92 -6.05
N VAL A 164 12.35 5.22 -5.91
CA VAL A 164 12.46 5.91 -4.63
C VAL A 164 11.53 5.27 -3.60
N MET A 165 10.27 4.98 -3.94
CA MET A 165 9.32 4.32 -3.02
C MET A 165 9.84 2.96 -2.56
N TRP A 166 10.36 2.14 -3.48
CA TRP A 166 10.93 0.83 -3.17
C TRP A 166 12.22 0.87 -2.36
N SER A 167 12.97 1.97 -2.42
CA SER A 167 14.18 2.19 -1.61
C SER A 167 13.89 2.81 -0.24
N THR A 168 12.68 3.36 -0.04
CA THR A 168 12.31 4.09 1.18
C THR A 168 11.16 3.42 1.92
N ILE A 169 9.92 3.72 1.53
CA ILE A 169 8.70 3.31 2.23
C ILE A 169 8.46 1.81 2.09
N TRP A 170 8.73 1.25 0.91
CA TRP A 170 8.47 -0.15 0.59
C TRP A 170 9.73 -1.01 0.65
N LYS A 171 10.80 -0.53 1.30
CA LYS A 171 12.08 -1.25 1.39
C LYS A 171 11.93 -2.65 2.02
N ASP A 172 11.00 -2.80 2.96
CA ASP A 172 10.73 -4.04 3.68
C ASP A 172 9.55 -4.82 3.08
N VAL A 173 8.89 -4.26 2.06
CA VAL A 173 7.80 -4.94 1.34
C VAL A 173 8.42 -5.92 0.33
N PRO A 174 7.87 -7.15 0.19
CA PRO A 174 8.31 -8.08 -0.84
C PRO A 174 8.15 -7.51 -2.25
N LEU A 175 9.23 -7.52 -3.03
CA LEU A 175 9.27 -7.04 -4.41
C LEU A 175 9.30 -8.20 -5.40
N THR A 176 10.13 -9.21 -5.12
CA THR A 176 10.27 -10.37 -6.01
C THR A 176 9.26 -11.46 -5.66
N GLN A 177 8.88 -12.29 -6.63
CA GLN A 177 8.01 -13.45 -6.37
C GLN A 177 8.59 -14.38 -5.29
N TYR A 178 9.91 -14.51 -5.23
CA TYR A 178 10.60 -15.28 -4.20
C TYR A 178 10.36 -14.68 -2.80
N GLU A 179 10.56 -13.37 -2.65
CA GLU A 179 10.28 -12.65 -1.40
C GLU A 179 8.80 -12.72 -1.02
N MET A 180 7.89 -12.58 -1.99
CA MET A 180 6.45 -12.66 -1.78
C MET A 180 6.06 -14.04 -1.23
N ASN A 181 6.61 -15.10 -1.82
CA ASN A 181 6.41 -16.48 -1.36
C ASN A 181 6.92 -16.66 0.09
N ILE A 182 8.11 -16.14 0.41
CA ILE A 182 8.68 -16.20 1.76
C ILE A 182 7.79 -15.46 2.76
N ALA A 183 7.40 -14.22 2.43
CA ALA A 183 6.60 -13.39 3.31
C ALA A 183 5.24 -14.01 3.61
N ALA A 184 4.57 -14.58 2.61
CA ALA A 184 3.29 -15.27 2.79
C ALA A 184 3.42 -16.49 3.71
N TRP A 185 4.46 -17.30 3.54
CA TRP A 185 4.71 -18.42 4.45
C TRP A 185 5.08 -17.98 5.87
N SER A 186 5.81 -16.88 6.01
CA SER A 186 6.13 -16.29 7.32
C SER A 186 4.85 -15.90 8.07
N ARG A 187 3.93 -15.18 7.41
CA ARG A 187 2.62 -14.82 7.97
C ARG A 187 1.79 -16.05 8.35
N CYS A 188 1.67 -17.02 7.43
CA CYS A 188 0.95 -18.27 7.69
C CYS A 188 1.52 -19.02 8.90
N ASN A 189 2.85 -19.04 9.06
CA ASN A 189 3.50 -19.69 10.21
C ASN A 189 3.26 -18.92 11.52
N ALA A 190 3.30 -17.60 11.50
CA ALA A 190 2.98 -16.76 12.66
C ALA A 190 1.53 -16.98 13.10
N GLU A 191 0.58 -17.00 12.15
CA GLU A 191 -0.84 -17.24 12.44
C GLU A 191 -1.07 -18.67 12.96
N ARG A 192 -0.33 -19.67 12.45
CA ARG A 192 -0.35 -21.03 13.02
C ARG A 192 0.06 -21.05 14.49
N GLN A 193 1.10 -20.29 14.86
CA GLN A 193 1.54 -20.17 16.25
C GLN A 193 0.50 -19.45 17.11
N ALA A 194 -0.10 -18.38 16.60
CA ALA A 194 -1.16 -17.63 17.27
C ALA A 194 -2.41 -18.50 17.53
N LEU A 195 -2.85 -19.28 16.54
CA LEU A 195 -3.93 -20.24 16.70
C LEU A 195 -3.60 -21.30 17.76
N ALA A 196 -2.38 -21.83 17.76
CA ALA A 196 -1.95 -22.79 18.78
C ALA A 196 -2.00 -22.20 20.20
N ALA A 197 -1.65 -20.91 20.36
CA ALA A 197 -1.80 -20.20 21.62
C ALA A 197 -3.28 -20.03 22.03
N ALA A 198 -4.15 -19.65 21.10
CA ALA A 198 -5.59 -19.53 21.34
C ALA A 198 -6.21 -20.88 21.75
N ILE A 199 -5.82 -21.98 21.11
CA ILE A 199 -6.24 -23.34 21.49
C ILE A 199 -5.81 -23.70 22.91
N ARG A 200 -4.56 -23.39 23.30
CA ARG A 200 -4.09 -23.62 24.67
C ARG A 200 -4.91 -22.81 25.67
N GLY A 201 -5.19 -21.54 25.37
CA GLY A 201 -6.08 -20.69 26.17
C GLY A 201 -7.48 -21.28 26.32
N ALA A 202 -8.06 -21.78 25.23
CA ALA A 202 -9.39 -22.39 25.23
C ALA A 202 -9.46 -23.65 26.09
N LEU A 203 -8.47 -24.53 25.99
CA LEU A 203 -8.39 -25.74 26.79
C LEU A 203 -8.19 -25.45 28.29
N ALA A 204 -7.57 -24.33 28.65
CA ALA A 204 -7.44 -23.91 30.04
C ALA A 204 -8.79 -23.50 30.66
N VAL A 205 -9.71 -22.93 29.86
CA VAL A 205 -11.04 -22.46 30.32
C VAL A 205 -12.11 -23.55 30.24
N ALA A 206 -11.97 -24.52 29.33
CA ALA A 206 -12.84 -25.67 29.26
C ALA A 206 -12.62 -26.58 30.48
N THR A 207 -13.36 -26.33 31.56
CA THR A 207 -13.22 -27.02 32.86
C THR A 207 -14.34 -28.02 33.14
N LYS A 208 -15.48 -27.96 32.43
CA LYS A 208 -16.54 -28.94 32.66
C LYS A 208 -16.16 -30.28 32.05
N SER A 209 -16.68 -31.35 32.66
CA SER A 209 -16.46 -32.71 32.20
C SER A 209 -16.84 -32.86 30.73
N GLY A 210 -15.95 -33.44 29.92
CA GLY A 210 -16.15 -33.68 28.49
C GLY A 210 -15.92 -32.48 27.55
N GLU A 211 -15.87 -31.23 28.04
CA GLU A 211 -15.71 -30.05 27.18
C GLU A 211 -14.39 -30.04 26.41
N ARG A 212 -13.28 -30.41 27.08
CA ARG A 212 -11.96 -30.50 26.43
C ARG A 212 -11.94 -31.55 25.31
N ALA A 213 -12.60 -32.68 25.53
CA ALA A 213 -12.68 -33.75 24.53
C ALA A 213 -13.51 -33.30 23.33
N ARG A 214 -14.68 -32.69 23.59
CA ARG A 214 -15.53 -32.11 22.54
C ARG A 214 -14.82 -31.02 21.74
N PHE A 215 -14.09 -30.12 22.41
CA PHE A 215 -13.31 -29.08 21.75
C PHE A 215 -12.25 -29.66 20.81
N ARG A 216 -11.48 -30.66 21.27
CA ARG A 216 -10.46 -31.33 20.45
C ARG A 216 -11.09 -32.05 19.25
N ALA A 217 -12.22 -32.73 19.44
CA ALA A 217 -12.95 -33.38 18.35
C ALA A 217 -13.43 -32.37 17.29
N LEU A 218 -14.04 -31.26 17.72
CA LEU A 218 -14.47 -30.19 16.82
C LEU A 218 -13.30 -29.56 16.07
N HIS A 219 -12.16 -29.36 16.74
CA HIS A 219 -10.96 -28.83 16.08
C HIS A 219 -10.37 -29.81 15.06
N ALA A 220 -10.39 -31.11 15.33
CA ALA A 220 -9.96 -32.13 14.38
C ALA A 220 -10.84 -32.15 13.12
N VAL A 221 -12.16 -32.10 13.28
CA VAL A 221 -13.11 -32.01 12.17
C VAL A 221 -12.87 -30.74 11.35
N TRP A 222 -12.71 -29.60 12.03
CA TRP A 222 -12.39 -28.33 11.37
C TRP A 222 -11.08 -28.43 10.56
N LYS A 223 -10.04 -29.06 11.11
CA LYS A 223 -8.75 -29.20 10.44
C LYS A 223 -8.87 -29.99 9.13
N GLU A 224 -9.67 -31.05 9.14
CA GLU A 224 -9.91 -31.86 7.95
C GLU A 224 -10.74 -31.10 6.91
N PHE A 225 -11.83 -30.44 7.35
CA PHE A 225 -12.62 -29.56 6.49
C PHE A 225 -11.74 -28.49 5.82
N SER A 226 -10.94 -27.76 6.60
CA SER A 226 -10.08 -26.69 6.06
C SER A 226 -9.02 -27.22 5.10
N LYS A 227 -8.47 -28.41 5.34
CA LYS A 227 -7.53 -29.05 4.42
C LYS A 227 -8.18 -29.32 3.05
N GLN A 228 -9.40 -29.87 3.05
CA GLN A 228 -10.14 -30.15 1.81
C GLN A 228 -10.56 -28.86 1.10
N TRP A 229 -11.04 -27.87 1.85
CA TRP A 229 -11.42 -26.55 1.31
C TRP A 229 -10.23 -25.86 0.63
N ILE A 230 -9.07 -25.82 1.30
CA ILE A 230 -7.86 -25.19 0.74
C ILE A 230 -7.39 -25.96 -0.50
N ALA A 231 -7.44 -27.30 -0.48
CA ALA A 231 -7.09 -28.09 -1.65
C ALA A 231 -7.97 -27.74 -2.86
N TRP A 232 -9.28 -27.59 -2.65
CA TRP A 232 -10.22 -27.17 -3.67
C TRP A 232 -9.97 -25.73 -4.16
N GLU A 233 -9.69 -24.77 -3.27
CA GLU A 233 -9.32 -23.41 -3.68
C GLU A 233 -8.01 -23.37 -4.49
N ASP A 234 -7.04 -24.23 -4.14
CA ASP A 234 -5.74 -24.31 -4.80
C ASP A 234 -5.82 -25.01 -6.19
N GLU A 235 -6.92 -25.71 -6.53
CA GLU A 235 -7.10 -26.39 -7.83
C GLU A 235 -7.03 -25.43 -9.02
N ALA A 236 -7.49 -24.18 -8.85
CA ALA A 236 -7.44 -23.18 -9.92
C ALA A 236 -6.00 -22.71 -10.24
N PHE A 237 -5.01 -23.06 -9.42
CA PHE A 237 -3.64 -22.56 -9.49
C PHE A 237 -2.61 -23.70 -9.62
N GLU A 238 -2.83 -24.62 -10.56
CA GLU A 238 -1.98 -25.82 -10.71
C GLU A 238 -0.51 -25.50 -11.03
N MET A 239 -0.23 -24.37 -11.70
CA MET A 239 1.11 -23.98 -12.16
C MET A 239 1.47 -22.53 -11.83
N GLY A 240 2.77 -22.23 -11.93
CA GLY A 240 3.32 -20.87 -11.80
C GLY A 240 4.00 -20.57 -10.47
N SER A 241 4.86 -19.55 -10.48
CA SER A 241 5.67 -19.14 -9.34
C SER A 241 4.89 -18.44 -8.22
N ILE A 242 3.63 -18.08 -8.48
CA ILE A 242 2.68 -17.46 -7.53
C ILE A 242 1.93 -18.48 -6.66
N ARG A 243 1.86 -19.74 -7.09
CA ARG A 243 1.15 -20.81 -6.38
C ARG A 243 1.55 -20.94 -4.90
N PRO A 244 2.85 -20.90 -4.51
CA PRO A 244 3.23 -21.01 -3.11
C PRO A 244 2.68 -19.89 -2.23
N MET A 245 2.59 -18.67 -2.76
CA MET A 245 1.99 -17.52 -2.07
C MET A 245 0.49 -17.73 -1.87
N ASN A 246 -0.26 -18.04 -2.94
CA ASN A 246 -1.70 -18.28 -2.85
C ASN A 246 -2.05 -19.38 -1.85
N ALA A 247 -1.30 -20.49 -1.89
CA ALA A 247 -1.50 -21.61 -0.97
C ALA A 247 -1.16 -21.24 0.49
N ALA A 248 -0.21 -20.33 0.72
CA ALA A 248 0.08 -19.81 2.05
C ALA A 248 -1.02 -18.85 2.54
N ASP A 249 -1.53 -17.98 1.67
CA ASP A 249 -2.60 -17.03 1.99
C ASP A 249 -3.93 -17.74 2.28
N SER A 250 -4.29 -18.78 1.51
CA SER A 250 -5.48 -19.60 1.79
C SER A 250 -5.39 -20.31 3.14
N ARG A 251 -4.20 -20.80 3.51
CA ARG A 251 -3.95 -21.38 4.84
C ARG A 251 -4.03 -20.32 5.94
N GLU A 252 -3.40 -19.17 5.74
CA GLU A 252 -3.45 -18.05 6.68
C GLU A 252 -4.90 -17.64 6.97
N ARG A 253 -5.72 -17.42 5.94
CA ARG A 253 -7.15 -17.06 6.08
C ARG A 253 -7.92 -18.09 6.93
N ALA A 254 -7.74 -19.38 6.64
CA ALA A 254 -8.41 -20.43 7.40
C ALA A 254 -7.97 -20.47 8.88
N LEU A 255 -6.66 -20.33 9.13
CA LEU A 255 -6.10 -20.29 10.48
C LEU A 255 -6.62 -19.08 11.27
N GLN A 256 -6.63 -17.90 10.64
CA GLN A 256 -7.11 -16.65 11.22
C GLN A 256 -8.60 -16.75 11.59
N ALA A 257 -9.46 -17.18 10.66
CA ALA A 257 -10.88 -17.33 10.92
C ALA A 257 -11.15 -18.27 12.11
N ARG A 258 -10.36 -19.34 12.24
CA ARG A 258 -10.47 -20.25 13.38
C ARG A 258 -9.98 -19.63 14.68
N ARG A 259 -8.88 -18.87 14.64
CA ARG A 259 -8.38 -18.15 15.81
C ARG A 259 -9.41 -17.16 16.32
N GLU A 260 -9.99 -16.37 15.42
CA GLU A 260 -11.04 -15.39 15.75
C GLU A 260 -12.27 -16.06 16.36
N ALA A 261 -12.73 -17.19 15.80
CA ALA A 261 -13.85 -17.95 16.36
C ALA A 261 -13.55 -18.47 17.79
N ILE A 262 -12.31 -18.93 18.05
CA ILE A 262 -11.90 -19.36 19.40
C ILE A 262 -11.79 -18.17 20.36
N GLN A 263 -11.25 -17.05 19.90
CA GLN A 263 -11.14 -15.82 20.70
C GLN A 263 -12.51 -15.25 21.06
N GLY A 264 -13.45 -15.23 20.11
CA GLY A 264 -14.84 -14.84 20.37
C GLY A 264 -15.54 -15.76 21.36
N TRP A 265 -15.27 -17.06 21.34
CA TRP A 265 -15.77 -17.96 22.39
C TRP A 265 -15.11 -17.70 23.75
N LEU A 266 -13.79 -17.46 23.77
CA LEU A 266 -13.05 -17.16 24.98
C LEU A 266 -13.53 -15.87 25.68
N SER A 267 -13.86 -14.82 24.93
CA SER A 267 -14.37 -13.57 25.50
C SER A 267 -15.74 -13.74 26.15
N LEU A 268 -16.59 -14.64 25.62
CA LEU A 268 -17.87 -14.98 26.23
C LEU A 268 -17.71 -15.79 27.53
N MET A 269 -16.67 -16.65 27.60
CA MET A 269 -16.43 -17.51 28.76
C MET A 269 -15.63 -16.82 29.88
N ARG A 270 -14.94 -15.72 29.56
CA ARG A 270 -14.27 -14.83 30.50
C ARG A 270 -14.81 -13.42 30.25
N PRO A 271 -16.03 -13.07 30.72
CA PRO A 271 -16.41 -11.67 30.73
C PRO A 271 -15.30 -10.91 31.44
N GLU A 272 -14.80 -9.85 30.81
CA GLU A 272 -13.83 -8.96 31.45
C GLU A 272 -14.33 -8.66 32.87
N VAL A 273 -13.45 -8.82 33.85
CA VAL A 273 -13.73 -8.31 35.20
C VAL A 273 -13.88 -6.81 35.00
N THR A 274 -15.12 -6.34 34.88
CA THR A 274 -15.43 -4.92 34.84
C THR A 274 -14.80 -4.32 36.09
N VAL A 275 -13.96 -3.31 35.89
CA VAL A 275 -13.26 -2.55 36.94
C VAL A 275 -14.22 -2.00 38.02
N ALA A 276 -15.53 -2.06 37.79
CA ALA A 276 -16.58 -1.73 38.75
C ALA A 276 -16.60 -2.57 40.05
N ASP A 277 -16.07 -3.80 40.07
CA ASP A 277 -16.12 -4.66 41.28
C ASP A 277 -14.94 -4.45 42.26
N THR A 278 -14.03 -3.50 41.99
CA THR A 278 -12.88 -3.22 42.89
C THR A 278 -13.10 -1.99 43.78
N LEU A 279 -14.28 -1.39 43.78
CA LEU A 279 -14.62 -0.21 44.61
C LEU A 279 -15.67 -0.47 45.71
N GLN A 280 -15.88 -1.73 46.11
CA GLN A 280 -16.75 -2.07 47.25
C GLN A 280 -16.11 -3.01 48.29
N ARG A 281 -14.79 -2.89 48.52
CA ARG A 281 -14.16 -3.46 49.72
C ARG A 281 -13.22 -2.46 50.38
#